data_AF-A0A942MS00-F1
#
_entry.id   AF-A0A942MS00-F1
#
_cell.length_a   1.000
_cell.length_b   1.000
_cell.length_c   1.000
_cell.angle_alpha   90.00
_cell.angle_beta   90.00
_cell.angle_gamma   90.00
#
_symmetry.space_group_name_H-M   'P 1'
#
loop_
_entity.id
_entity.type
_entity.pdbx_description
1 polymer ?
#
loop_
_entity_poly.entity_id
_entity_poly.type
_entity_poly.pdbx_seq_one_letter_code
_entity_poly.pdbx_strand_id
1 'polypeptide(L)'
;MDIFTILLGAVVITASAVMVAMPLVRGGEENLNYKNPGVDMEENLAKNKEDTFAILNEIEFDYKTRKLAEEDYQLLKNKYQKQAVAILKEEEEISGRVFNSSQLKELEQQVEDEIAKELEQLLKQQKK
;
A
#
# COMPACT_ATOMS: atom_id res chain seq x y z
N MET A 1 33.15 -30.65 48.96
CA MET A 1 32.10 -29.86 48.31
C MET A 1 31.78 -28.74 49.28
N ASP A 2 32.36 -27.56 49.06
CA ASP A 2 32.22 -26.47 50.01
C ASP A 2 30.80 -25.91 49.92
N ILE A 3 30.23 -25.52 51.06
CA ILE A 3 28.89 -24.89 51.12
C ILE A 3 28.75 -23.73 50.12
N PHE A 4 29.87 -23.03 49.86
CA PHE A 4 29.98 -21.96 48.88
C PHE A 4 29.75 -22.44 47.44
N THR A 5 30.32 -23.59 47.07
CA THR A 5 30.13 -24.17 45.72
C THR A 5 28.69 -24.59 45.48
N ILE A 6 28.02 -25.10 46.52
CA ILE A 6 26.60 -25.50 46.45
C ILE A 6 25.70 -24.27 46.30
N LEU A 7 25.97 -23.21 47.06
CA LEU A 7 25.22 -21.95 46.97
C LEU A 7 25.39 -21.29 45.59
N LEU A 8 26.62 -21.22 45.08
CA LEU A 8 26.89 -20.66 43.76
C LEU A 8 26.17 -21.44 42.65
N GLY A 9 26.22 -22.78 42.70
CA GLY A 9 25.51 -23.63 41.77
C GLY A 9 23.99 -23.44 41.82
N ALA A 10 23.41 -23.34 43.01
CA ALA A 10 21.97 -23.12 43.18
C ALA A 10 21.50 -21.77 42.59
N VAL A 11 22.30 -20.71 42.74
CA VAL A 11 22.01 -19.39 42.14
C VAL A 11 22.00 -19.47 40.61
N VAL A 12 23.01 -20.12 40.01
CA VAL A 12 23.12 -20.22 38.54
C VAL A 12 21.98 -21.05 37.95
N ILE A 13 21.60 -22.15 38.60
CA ILE A 13 20.46 -22.99 38.17
C ILE A 13 19.16 -22.20 38.25
N THR A 14 18.95 -21.47 39.35
CA THR A 14 17.73 -20.67 39.52
C THR A 14 17.67 -19.53 38.49
N ALA A 15 18.79 -18.83 38.27
CA ALA A 15 18.86 -17.74 37.30
C ALA A 15 18.58 -18.21 35.87
N SER A 16 19.18 -19.33 35.46
CA SER A 16 18.97 -19.92 34.13
C SER A 16 17.52 -20.41 33.94
N ALA A 17 16.94 -21.07 34.95
CA ALA A 17 15.54 -21.50 34.91
C ALA A 17 14.58 -20.31 34.77
N VAL A 18 14.82 -19.22 35.52
CA VAL A 18 14.03 -17.98 35.39
C VAL A 18 14.20 -17.36 34.02
N MET A 19 15.43 -17.31 33.48
CA MET A 19 15.69 -16.70 32.17
C MET A 19 15.00 -17.44 31.02
N VAL A 20 14.86 -18.76 31.13
CA VAL A 20 14.16 -19.60 30.14
C VAL A 20 12.64 -19.59 30.34
N ALA A 21 12.16 -19.61 31.59
CA ALA A 21 10.73 -19.61 31.88
C ALA A 21 10.08 -18.22 31.69
N MET A 22 10.83 -17.15 31.91
CA MET A 22 10.37 -15.77 31.81
C MET A 22 9.77 -15.41 30.43
N PRO A 23 10.38 -15.71 29.27
CA PRO A 23 9.77 -15.42 27.97
C PRO A 23 8.50 -16.24 27.70
N LEU A 24 8.32 -17.39 28.37
CA LEU A 24 7.13 -18.23 28.22
C LEU A 24 5.94 -17.73 29.04
N VAL A 25 6.20 -17.15 30.23
CA VAL A 25 5.16 -16.59 31.11
C VAL A 25 4.85 -15.13 30.78
N ARG A 26 5.86 -14.35 30.39
CA ARG A 26 5.70 -12.99 29.84
C ARG A 26 5.29 -13.05 28.37
N GLY A 27 4.33 -13.93 28.05
CA GLY A 27 3.83 -14.19 26.71
C GLY A 27 3.94 -12.93 25.88
N GLY A 28 4.81 -13.00 24.87
CA GLY A 28 5.47 -11.83 24.30
C GLY A 28 4.49 -10.69 24.22
N GLU A 29 4.87 -9.54 24.75
CA GLU A 29 4.40 -8.29 24.20
C GLU A 29 4.97 -8.22 22.76
N GLU A 30 4.48 -9.11 21.87
CA GLU A 30 3.97 -8.61 20.61
C GLU A 30 3.24 -7.36 21.04
N ASN A 31 3.82 -6.24 20.63
CA ASN A 31 3.08 -5.02 20.60
C ASN A 31 1.85 -5.40 19.77
N LEU A 32 0.78 -5.80 20.44
CA LEU A 32 -0.57 -5.51 20.05
C LEU A 32 -0.61 -3.99 20.10
N ASN A 33 0.11 -3.39 19.15
CA ASN A 33 -0.17 -2.11 18.57
C ASN A 33 -1.66 -2.21 18.40
N TYR A 34 -2.36 -1.55 19.31
CA TYR A 34 -3.79 -1.54 19.37
C TYR A 34 -4.17 -0.90 18.05
N LYS A 35 -4.33 -1.75 17.02
CA LYS A 35 -4.43 -1.37 15.62
C LYS A 35 -5.49 -0.32 15.60
N ASN A 36 -5.06 0.93 15.51
CA ASN A 36 -6.00 2.02 15.42
C ASN A 36 -6.51 1.87 14.00
N PRO A 37 -7.74 1.37 13.79
CA PRO A 37 -8.16 1.00 12.45
C PRO A 37 -8.13 2.19 11.50
N GLY A 38 -8.23 3.42 12.04
CA GLY A 38 -8.05 4.66 11.27
C GLY A 38 -6.61 4.92 10.80
N VAL A 39 -5.59 4.61 11.61
CA VAL A 39 -4.17 4.81 11.24
C VAL A 39 -3.75 3.77 10.20
N ASP A 40 -4.15 2.51 10.40
CA ASP A 40 -3.90 1.46 9.41
C ASP A 40 -4.59 1.78 8.08
N MET A 41 -5.82 2.31 8.09
CA MET A 41 -6.54 2.66 6.87
C MET A 41 -5.85 3.78 6.08
N GLU A 42 -5.41 4.85 6.77
CA GLU A 42 -4.71 5.97 6.14
C GLU A 42 -3.34 5.56 5.59
N GLU A 43 -2.57 4.74 6.32
CA GLU A 43 -1.29 4.20 5.86
C GLU A 43 -1.45 3.29 4.64
N ASN A 44 -2.44 2.39 4.66
CA ASN A 44 -2.74 1.53 3.52
C ASN A 44 -3.18 2.33 2.29
N LEU A 45 -3.99 3.38 2.48
CA LEU A 45 -4.42 4.24 1.38
C LEU A 45 -3.25 5.03 0.78
N ALA A 46 -2.38 5.59 1.63
CA ALA A 46 -1.17 6.30 1.19
C ALA A 46 -0.25 5.40 0.36
N LYS A 47 -0.07 4.15 0.81
CA LYS A 47 0.70 3.15 0.07
C LYS A 47 0.03 2.79 -1.27
N ASN A 48 -1.27 2.53 -1.27
CA ASN A 48 -2.01 2.22 -2.49
C ASN A 48 -1.91 3.36 -3.52
N LYS A 49 -1.93 4.61 -3.05
CA LYS A 49 -1.69 5.80 -3.87
C LYS A 49 -0.29 5.75 -4.48
N GLU A 50 0.75 5.65 -3.67
CA GLU A 50 2.14 5.60 -4.14
C GLU A 50 2.34 4.50 -5.19
N ASP A 51 1.86 3.28 -4.90
CA ASP A 51 1.95 2.13 -5.80
C ASP A 51 1.22 2.39 -7.12
N THR A 52 0.00 2.95 -7.07
CA THR A 52 -0.79 3.24 -8.28
C THR A 52 -0.13 4.29 -9.17
N PHE A 53 0.42 5.37 -8.58
CA PHE A 53 1.14 6.39 -9.32
C PHE A 53 2.49 5.88 -9.86
N ALA A 54 3.19 5.02 -9.12
CA ALA A 54 4.40 4.35 -9.59
C ALA A 54 4.12 3.47 -10.80
N ILE A 55 3.04 2.69 -10.77
CA ILE A 55 2.61 1.84 -11.89
C ILE A 55 2.27 2.69 -13.12
N LEU A 56 1.56 3.81 -12.97
CA LEU A 56 1.27 4.72 -14.09
C LEU A 56 2.57 5.24 -14.74
N ASN A 57 3.54 5.65 -13.93
CA ASN A 57 4.84 6.09 -14.43
C ASN A 57 5.60 4.98 -15.16
N GLU A 58 5.55 3.74 -14.65
CA GLU A 58 6.18 2.58 -15.28
C GLU A 58 5.53 2.25 -16.63
N ILE A 59 4.19 2.25 -16.70
CA ILE A 59 3.43 2.04 -17.94
C ILE A 59 3.83 3.08 -19.00
N GLU A 60 3.89 4.36 -18.63
CA GLU A 60 4.35 5.41 -19.53
C GLU A 60 5.80 5.23 -19.98
N PHE A 61 6.68 4.83 -19.06
CA PHE A 61 8.08 4.60 -19.36
C PHE A 61 8.26 3.44 -20.33
N ASP A 62 7.56 2.32 -20.12
CA ASP A 62 7.62 1.15 -20.97
C ASP A 62 7.06 1.43 -22.37
N TYR A 63 5.99 2.24 -22.46
CA TYR A 63 5.50 2.72 -23.74
C TYR A 63 6.51 3.64 -24.45
N LYS A 64 7.07 4.64 -23.74
CA LYS A 64 8.09 5.56 -24.29
C LYS A 64 9.36 4.83 -24.75
N THR A 65 9.69 3.72 -24.09
CA THR A 65 10.84 2.85 -24.44
C THR A 65 10.49 1.74 -25.43
N ARG A 66 9.27 1.72 -25.98
CA ARG A 66 8.77 0.74 -26.96
C ARG A 66 8.78 -0.71 -26.47
N LYS A 67 8.71 -0.91 -25.16
CA LYS A 67 8.53 -2.24 -24.54
C LYS A 67 7.07 -2.65 -24.45
N LEU A 68 6.16 -1.68 -24.53
CA LEU A 68 4.71 -1.87 -24.46
C LEU A 68 4.06 -1.43 -25.77
N ALA A 69 3.16 -2.26 -26.31
CA ALA A 69 2.38 -1.92 -27.49
C ALA A 69 1.35 -0.82 -27.17
N GLU A 70 0.96 -0.04 -28.17
CA GLU A 70 -0.03 1.04 -28.01
C GLU A 70 -1.34 0.53 -27.39
N GLU A 71 -1.85 -0.58 -27.89
CA GLU A 71 -3.12 -1.16 -27.44
C GLU A 71 -3.08 -1.56 -25.96
N ASP A 72 -1.97 -2.20 -25.55
CA ASP A 72 -1.73 -2.60 -24.16
C ASP A 72 -1.48 -1.38 -23.26
N TYR A 73 -0.74 -0.39 -23.76
CA TYR A 73 -0.50 0.87 -23.06
C TYR A 73 -1.81 1.57 -22.74
N GLN A 74 -2.69 1.75 -23.73
CA GLN A 74 -3.97 2.42 -23.51
C GLN A 74 -4.85 1.64 -22.55
N LEU A 75 -4.90 0.31 -22.67
CA LEU A 75 -5.69 -0.52 -21.76
C LEU A 75 -5.20 -0.43 -20.30
N LEU A 76 -3.89 -0.50 -20.09
CA LEU A 76 -3.28 -0.43 -18.75
C LEU A 76 -3.37 0.98 -18.17
N LYS A 77 -3.02 2.01 -18.94
CA LYS A 77 -3.14 3.42 -18.55
C LYS A 77 -4.56 3.72 -18.07
N ASN A 78 -5.57 3.35 -18.86
CA ASN A 78 -6.97 3.65 -18.57
C ASN A 78 -7.47 2.94 -17.31
N LYS A 79 -7.00 1.72 -17.05
CA LYS A 79 -7.29 0.99 -15.82
C LYS A 79 -6.70 1.71 -14.59
N TYR A 80 -5.42 2.06 -14.63
CA TYR A 80 -4.74 2.64 -13.48
C TYR A 80 -5.08 4.12 -13.26
N GLN A 81 -5.46 4.87 -14.29
CA GLN A 81 -6.00 6.23 -14.15
C GLN A 81 -7.32 6.21 -13.38
N LYS A 82 -8.24 5.29 -13.70
CA LYS A 82 -9.48 5.10 -12.93
C LYS A 82 -9.21 4.73 -11.47
N GLN A 83 -8.23 3.86 -11.24
CA GLN A 83 -7.81 3.48 -9.89
C GLN A 83 -7.23 4.67 -9.12
N ALA A 84 -6.39 5.51 -9.75
CA ALA A 84 -5.85 6.71 -9.13
C ALA A 84 -6.95 7.68 -8.70
N VAL A 85 -7.93 7.91 -9.57
CA VAL A 85 -9.09 8.76 -9.27
C VAL A 85 -9.93 8.20 -8.10
N ALA A 86 -10.17 6.89 -8.07
CA ALA A 86 -10.87 6.25 -6.96
C ALA A 86 -10.14 6.40 -5.62
N ILE A 87 -8.80 6.28 -5.62
CA ILE A 87 -7.97 6.46 -4.42
C ILE A 87 -8.02 7.92 -3.94
N LEU A 88 -7.98 8.89 -4.86
CA LEU A 88 -8.09 10.32 -4.50
C LEU A 88 -9.46 10.63 -3.87
N LYS A 89 -10.53 9.98 -4.33
CA LYS A 89 -11.85 10.10 -3.73
C LYS A 89 -11.90 9.53 -2.32
N GLU A 90 -11.34 8.35 -2.11
CA GLU A 90 -11.25 7.71 -0.80
C GLU A 90 -10.40 8.55 0.17
N GLU A 91 -9.35 9.22 -0.33
CA GLU A 91 -8.51 10.14 0.44
C GLU A 91 -9.29 11.39 0.90
N GLU A 92 -10.16 11.94 0.06
CA GLU A 92 -11.08 13.03 0.43
C GLU A 92 -12.04 12.60 1.54
N GLU A 93 -12.66 11.42 1.39
CA GLU A 93 -13.63 10.88 2.34
C GLU A 93 -13.01 10.64 3.73
N ILE A 94 -11.78 10.12 3.79
CA ILE A 94 -11.07 9.80 5.04
C ILE A 94 -10.47 11.05 5.68
N SER A 95 -9.80 11.90 4.90
CA SER A 95 -9.05 13.04 5.46
C SER A 95 -9.96 14.19 5.90
N GLY A 96 -11.24 14.19 5.49
CA GLY A 96 -12.18 15.29 5.74
C GLY A 96 -11.71 16.63 5.16
N ARG A 97 -10.60 16.62 4.40
CA ARG A 97 -10.15 17.77 3.63
C ARG A 97 -11.12 17.90 2.48
N VAL A 98 -11.77 19.06 2.42
CA VAL A 98 -12.40 19.55 1.19
C VAL A 98 -11.26 19.88 0.22
N PHE A 99 -10.57 18.85 -0.28
CA PHE A 99 -10.11 18.94 -1.65
C PHE A 99 -11.37 19.23 -2.46
N ASN A 100 -11.34 20.24 -3.32
CA ASN A 100 -12.59 20.76 -3.86
C ASN A 100 -13.27 19.62 -4.62
N SER A 101 -14.33 19.04 -4.06
CA SER A 101 -15.09 17.95 -4.68
C SER A 101 -15.49 18.27 -6.13
N SER A 102 -15.60 19.56 -6.48
CA SER A 102 -15.71 20.05 -7.86
C SER A 102 -14.50 19.72 -8.74
N GLN A 103 -13.27 19.95 -8.27
CA GLN A 103 -12.03 19.60 -8.98
C GLN A 103 -11.88 18.09 -9.18
N LEU A 104 -12.26 17.28 -8.19
CA LEU A 104 -12.19 15.82 -8.33
C LEU A 104 -13.22 15.31 -9.37
N LYS A 105 -14.43 15.87 -9.38
CA LYS A 105 -15.43 15.58 -10.42
C LYS A 105 -15.00 16.04 -11.81
N GLU A 106 -14.37 17.20 -11.91
CA GLU A 106 -13.79 17.68 -13.17
C GLU A 106 -12.67 16.74 -13.66
N LEU A 107 -11.83 16.26 -12.75
CA LEU A 107 -10.79 15.27 -13.07
C LEU A 107 -11.38 13.94 -13.52
N GLU A 108 -12.38 13.42 -12.80
CA GLU A 108 -13.15 12.22 -13.18
C GLU A 108 -13.66 12.35 -14.63
N GLN A 109 -14.35 13.45 -14.93
CA GLN A 109 -14.90 13.71 -16.27
C GLN A 109 -13.79 13.80 -17.33
N GLN A 110 -12.68 14.47 -17.03
CA GLN A 110 -11.55 14.58 -17.97
C GLN A 110 -10.95 13.21 -18.30
N VAL A 111 -10.77 12.36 -17.29
CA VAL A 111 -10.27 11.00 -17.48
C VAL A 111 -11.26 10.19 -18.34
N GLU A 112 -12.56 10.28 -18.07
CA GLU A 112 -13.57 9.59 -18.87
C GLU A 112 -13.59 10.06 -20.34
N ASP A 113 -13.53 11.38 -20.56
CA ASP A 113 -13.50 11.98 -21.89
C ASP A 113 -12.24 11.59 -22.68
N GLU A 114 -11.09 11.51 -22.01
CA GLU A 114 -9.83 11.06 -22.60
C GLU A 114 -9.90 9.60 -23.02
N ILE A 115 -10.36 8.73 -22.12
CA ILE A 115 -10.53 7.29 -22.39
C ILE A 115 -11.48 7.06 -23.56
N ALA A 116 -12.60 7.80 -23.62
CA ALA A 116 -13.55 7.69 -24.72
C ALA A 116 -12.91 8.04 -26.07
N LYS A 117 -12.11 9.11 -26.11
CA LYS A 117 -11.39 9.52 -27.33
C LYS A 117 -10.36 8.49 -27.77
N GLU A 118 -9.60 7.92 -26.85
CA GLU A 118 -8.59 6.89 -27.15
C GLU A 118 -9.24 5.61 -27.69
N LEU A 119 -10.34 5.17 -27.08
CA LEU A 119 -11.12 4.02 -27.55
C LEU A 119 -11.63 4.21 -28.98
N GLU A 120 -12.16 5.38 -29.31
CA GLU A 120 -12.58 5.69 -30.68
C GLU A 120 -11.42 5.63 -31.69
N GLN A 121 -10.23 6.08 -31.28
CA GLN A 121 -9.04 6.04 -32.13
C GLN A 121 -8.59 4.60 -32.39
N LEU A 122 -8.57 3.75 -31.36
CA LEU A 122 -8.25 2.33 -31.50
C LEU A 122 -9.22 1.61 -32.44
N LEU A 123 -10.53 1.87 -32.31
CA LEU A 123 -11.55 1.31 -33.20
C LEU A 123 -11.38 1.75 -34.66
N LYS A 124 -10.87 2.97 -34.90
CA LYS A 124 -10.56 3.45 -36.26
C LYS A 124 -9.30 2.79 -36.82
N GLN A 125 -8.31 2.50 -35.98
CA GLN A 125 -7.07 1.84 -36.39
C GLN A 125 -7.30 0.37 -36.74
N GLN A 126 -8.13 -0.35 -35.99
CA GLN A 126 -8.44 -1.77 -36.26
C GLN A 126 -9.28 -2.01 -37.52
N LYS A 127 -9.95 -0.96 -38.05
CA LYS A 127 -10.78 -1.05 -39.27
C LYS A 127 -10.03 -0.72 -40.56
N LYS A 128 -8.75 -0.35 -40.47
CA LYS A 128 -7.87 -0.08 -41.61
C LYS A 128 -7.01 -1.29 -41.93
#